data_AF-A0A7G8VV07-F1
#
_entry.id   AF-A0A7G8VV07-F1
#
_cell.length_a   1.000
_cell.length_b   1.000
_cell.length_c   1.000
_cell.angle_alpha   90.00
_cell.angle_beta   90.00
_cell.angle_gamma   90.00
#
_symmetry.space_group_name_H-M   'P 1'
#
loop_
_entity.id
_entity.type
_entity.pdbx_description
1 polymer ?
#
loop_
_entity_poly.entity_id
_entity_poly.type
_entity_poly.pdbx_seq_one_letter_code
_entity_poly.pdbx_strand_id
1 'polypeptide(L)' 'MAGVDESEAFASQARLIQDAWGKATVPICEILPSLHHFSLLDALIDPTHRLHQHASRLLDA' A
#
# COMPACT_ATOMS: atom_id res chain seq x y z
N MET A 1 0.82 -0.51 -2.58
CA MET A 1 0.79 0.87 -2.06
C MET A 1 2.22 1.31 -1.84
N ALA A 2 2.49 2.61 -1.93
CA ALA A 2 3.83 3.18 -1.73
C ALA A 2 3.74 4.44 -0.87
N GLY A 3 4.82 4.79 -0.18
CA GLY A 3 4.91 6.06 0.56
C GLY A 3 5.30 7.22 -0.35
N VAL A 4 4.81 8.43 -0.07
CA VAL A 4 5.17 9.64 -0.85
C VAL A 4 6.65 10.01 -0.71
N ASP A 5 7.26 9.67 0.42
CA ASP A 5 8.68 9.93 0.70
C ASP A 5 9.58 8.75 0.28
N GLU A 6 9.04 7.79 -0.47
CA GLU A 6 9.81 6.75 -1.18
C GLU A 6 10.25 7.23 -2.57
N SER A 7 11.11 6.44 -3.22
CA SER A 7 11.40 6.63 -4.64
C SER A 7 10.13 6.43 -5.49
N GLU A 8 9.97 7.24 -6.54
CA GLU A 8 8.90 7.09 -7.54
C GLU A 8 8.85 5.68 -8.17
N ALA A 9 9.98 4.95 -8.16
CA ALA A 9 10.04 3.57 -8.61
C ALA A 9 9.06 2.65 -7.83
N PHE A 10 8.83 2.89 -6.54
CA PHE A 10 7.89 2.09 -5.73
C PHE A 10 6.43 2.35 -6.14
N ALA A 11 6.08 3.60 -6.39
CA ALA A 11 4.76 3.98 -6.91
C ALA A 11 4.51 3.33 -8.29
N SER A 12 5.51 3.44 -9.17
CA SER A 12 5.48 2.85 -10.52
C SER A 12 5.36 1.32 -10.46
N GLN A 13 6.14 0.66 -9.60
CA GLN A 13 6.07 -0.78 -9.40
C GLN A 13 4.70 -1.22 -8.88
N ALA A 14 4.16 -0.54 -7.86
CA ALA A 14 2.84 -0.84 -7.32
C ALA A 14 1.74 -0.75 -8.41
N ARG A 15 1.85 0.23 -9.31
CA ARG A 15 0.95 0.37 -10.45
C ARG A 15 1.09 -0.78 -11.45
N LEU A 16 2.32 -1.14 -11.83
CA LEU A 16 2.60 -2.25 -12.74
C LEU A 16 2.05 -3.58 -12.20
N ILE A 17 2.16 -3.83 -10.89
CA ILE A 17 1.61 -5.04 -10.27
C ILE A 17 0.07 -5.05 -10.41
N GLN A 18 -0.61 -3.92 -10.13
CA GLN A 18 -2.07 -3.85 -10.31
C GLN A 18 -2.48 -4.02 -11.77
N ASP A 19 -1.74 -3.44 -12.71
CA ASP A 19 -2.03 -3.55 -14.15
C ASP A 19 -1.84 -5.01 -14.63
N ALA A 20 -0.81 -5.71 -14.13
CA ALA A 20 -0.53 -7.10 -14.49
C ALA A 20 -1.50 -8.10 -13.86
N TRP A 21 -1.91 -7.89 -12.60
CA TRP A 21 -2.69 -8.88 -11.83
C TRP A 21 -4.18 -8.54 -11.73
N GLY A 22 -4.56 -7.33 -12.14
CA GLY A 22 -5.93 -6.84 -12.14
C GLY A 22 -6.43 -6.41 -10.75
N LYS A 23 -7.54 -5.65 -10.75
CA LYS A 23 -8.15 -5.09 -9.53
C LYS A 23 -8.83 -6.13 -8.64
N ALA A 24 -9.13 -7.33 -9.15
CA ALA A 24 -9.62 -8.42 -8.32
C ALA A 24 -8.54 -8.91 -7.36
N THR A 25 -7.29 -8.99 -7.84
CA THR A 25 -6.12 -9.46 -7.07
C THR A 25 -5.47 -8.32 -6.29
N VAL A 26 -5.37 -7.13 -6.88
CA VAL A 26 -4.76 -5.94 -6.28
C VAL A 26 -5.78 -4.81 -6.24
N PRO A 27 -6.72 -4.83 -5.30
CA PRO A 27 -7.85 -3.90 -5.29
C PRO A 27 -7.46 -2.45 -5.00
N ILE A 28 -6.34 -2.23 -4.31
CA ILE A 28 -5.89 -0.90 -3.87
C ILE A 28 -4.46 -0.64 -4.34
N CYS A 29 -4.26 0.50 -4.98
CA CYS A 29 -2.95 1.02 -5.37
C CYS A 29 -2.91 2.52 -5.05
N GLU A 30 -2.59 2.83 -3.79
CA GLU A 30 -2.58 4.20 -3.24
C GLU A 30 -1.16 4.65 -2.88
N ILE A 31 -0.93 5.96 -2.98
CA ILE A 31 0.26 6.64 -2.44
C ILE A 31 -0.11 7.25 -1.08
N LEU A 32 0.59 6.82 -0.04
CA LEU A 32 0.32 7.22 1.33
C LEU A 32 1.17 8.45 1.71
N PRO A 33 0.57 9.52 2.24
CA PRO A 33 1.28 10.73 2.61
C PRO A 33 2.21 10.49 3.81
N SER A 34 3.33 11.19 3.84
CA SER A 34 4.30 11.23 4.95
C SER A 34 4.85 9.86 5.39
N LEU A 35 4.82 8.87 4.49
CA LEU A 35 5.43 7.56 4.71
C LEU A 35 6.63 7.39 3.80
N HIS A 36 7.67 6.79 4.36
CA HIS A 36 8.81 6.23 3.66
C HIS A 36 8.86 4.71 3.91
N HIS A 37 9.82 4.04 3.30
CA HIS A 37 9.90 2.57 3.32
C HIS A 37 9.85 1.94 4.71
N PHE A 38 10.60 2.51 5.67
CA PHE A 38 10.63 1.99 7.03
C PHE A 38 9.38 2.32 7.86
N SER A 39 8.84 3.55 7.78
CA SER A 39 7.67 3.95 8.58
C SER A 39 6.38 3.31 8.09
N LEU A 40 6.39 2.75 6.88
CA LEU A 40 5.28 1.95 6.36
C LEU A 40 5.02 0.71 7.22
N LEU A 41 6.05 0.12 7.85
CA LEU A 41 5.87 -0.99 8.79
C LEU A 41 5.21 -0.55 10.09
N ASP A 42 5.57 0.61 10.62
CA ASP A 42 4.93 1.19 11.81
C ASP A 42 3.43 1.46 11.52
N ALA A 43 3.15 2.02 10.35
CA ALA A 43 1.79 2.28 9.87
C ALA A 43 0.98 1.00 9.57
N LEU A 44 1.63 -0.14 9.37
CA LEU A 44 0.98 -1.44 9.16
C LEU A 44 0.54 -2.07 10.48
N ILE A 45 1.31 -1.87 11.55
CA ILE A 45 0.99 -2.41 12.87
C ILE A 45 0.06 -1.52 13.69
N ASP A 46 -0.14 -0.26 13.30
CA ASP A 46 -1.11 0.65 13.93
C ASP A 46 -2.55 0.37 13.46
N PRO A 47 -3.45 -0.13 14.33
CA PRO A 47 -4.83 -0.45 13.95
C PRO A 47 -5.65 0.77 13.52
N THR A 48 -5.26 1.97 13.95
CA THR A 48 -5.96 3.21 13.61
C THR A 48 -5.58 3.72 12.23
N HIS A 49 -4.44 3.27 11.70
CA HIS A 49 -3.92 3.73 10.43
C HIS A 49 -4.61 3.03 9.24
N ARG A 50 -4.82 3.78 8.15
CA ARG A 50 -5.56 3.29 6.96
C ARG A 50 -4.88 2.08 6.31
N LEU A 51 -3.55 2.04 6.28
CA LEU A 51 -2.78 0.90 5.76
C LEU A 51 -3.17 -0.41 6.46
N HIS A 52 -3.22 -0.40 7.79
CA HIS A 52 -3.66 -1.56 8.57
C HIS A 52 -5.08 -1.98 8.18
N GLN A 53 -6.03 -1.04 8.15
CA GLN A 53 -7.43 -1.33 7.81
C GLN A 53 -7.59 -1.89 6.38
N HIS A 54 -6.74 -1.48 5.44
CA HIS A 54 -6.72 -2.04 4.09
C HIS A 54 -6.17 -3.47 4.09
N ALA A 55 -5.09 -3.73 4.83
CA ALA A 55 -4.51 -5.06 4.94
C ALA A 55 -5.46 -6.06 5.61
N SER A 56 -6.08 -5.68 6.74
CA SER A 56 -7.01 -6.55 7.47
C SER A 56 -8.20 -6.97 6.62
N ARG A 57 -8.75 -6.05 5.80
CA ARG A 57 -9.85 -6.37 4.87
C ARG A 57 -9.50 -7.40 3.80
N LEU A 58 -8.22 -7.60 3.45
CA LEU A 58 -7.83 -8.64 2.51
C LEU A 58 -7.87 -10.03 3.14
N LEU A 59 -7.77 -10.12 4.48
CA LEU A 59 -7.84 -11.38 5.23
C LEU A 59 -9.28 -11.79 5.51
N ASP A 60 -10.18 -10.82 5.58
CA ASP A 60 -11.62 -11.03 5.82
C ASP A 60 -12.42 -11.33 4.54
N ALA A 61 -11.77 -11.37 3.37
CA ALA A 61 -12.38 -11.45 2.04
C ALA A 61 -12.48 -12.88 1.47
#